data_AF-A0A6M1YGV9-F1
#
_entry.id   AF-A0A6M1YGV9-F1
#
_cell.length_a   1.000
_cell.length_b   1.000
_cell.length_c   1.000
_cell.angle_alpha   90.00
_cell.angle_beta   90.00
_cell.angle_gamma   90.00
#
_symmetry.space_group_name_H-M   'P 1'
#
loop_
_entity.id
_entity.type
_entity.pdbx_description
1 polymer ?
#
loop_
_entity_poly.entity_id
_entity_poly.type
_entity_poly.pdbx_seq_one_letter_code
_entity_poly.pdbx_strand_id
1 'polypeptide(L)'
;MICAHSPQAKDRVERMFETLQDRWVKKLRLRHISSIEEANFYISELIVKHNKQFGKRPFCDENKHRSLASSEIAHIAFQEKRKLSKNLTLQYQHVLYQIKTCLPNRMRNAEVDIIRRYKEPVRIEYLGKKLEYTTWVDSPPWGAPAVLDHKQVEAMTLTRRNKKASLEIK
;
A
#
# COMPACT_ATOMS: atom_id res chain seq x y z
N MET A 1 7.92 -34.86 17.31
CA MET A 1 9.19 -34.27 16.85
C MET A 1 9.26 -34.48 15.35
N ILE A 2 9.22 -33.41 14.54
CA ILE A 2 9.37 -33.52 13.08
C ILE A 2 10.85 -33.37 12.79
N CYS A 3 11.57 -34.49 12.68
CA CYS A 3 12.99 -34.49 12.35
C CYS A 3 13.15 -34.31 10.83
N ALA A 4 13.33 -33.07 10.38
CA ALA A 4 13.78 -32.81 9.01
C ALA A 4 15.31 -32.92 8.97
N HIS A 5 15.86 -33.82 8.16
CA HIS A 5 17.31 -33.99 7.96
C HIS A 5 17.95 -32.86 7.13
N SER A 6 17.25 -31.76 6.90
CA SER A 6 17.77 -30.59 6.21
C SER A 6 18.48 -29.66 7.20
N PRO A 7 19.68 -29.14 6.88
CA PRO A 7 20.29 -28.05 7.64
C PRO A 7 19.32 -26.87 7.79
N GLN A 8 19.45 -26.10 8.87
CA GLN A 8 18.62 -24.92 9.10
C GLN A 8 18.74 -23.95 7.91
N ALA A 9 17.62 -23.74 7.20
CA ALA A 9 17.60 -22.87 6.02
C ALA A 9 17.86 -21.40 6.36
N LYS A 10 17.60 -21.01 7.62
CA LYS A 10 17.58 -19.62 8.10
C LYS A 10 18.94 -18.90 7.94
N ASP A 11 20.03 -19.48 8.44
CA ASP A 11 21.35 -18.82 8.47
C ASP A 11 21.93 -18.55 7.07
N ARG A 12 21.65 -19.44 6.10
CA ARG A 12 22.08 -19.26 4.70
C ARG A 12 21.30 -18.14 4.01
N VAL A 13 20.01 -18.03 4.33
CA VAL A 13 19.09 -17.04 3.76
C VAL A 13 19.45 -15.64 4.29
N GLU A 14 19.77 -15.50 5.57
CA GLU A 14 20.11 -14.21 6.18
C GLU A 14 21.36 -13.56 5.56
N ARG A 15 22.47 -14.32 5.44
CA ARG A 15 23.70 -13.80 4.79
C ARG A 15 23.50 -13.42 3.33
N MET A 16 22.70 -14.21 2.60
CA MET A 16 22.38 -13.89 1.22
C MET A 16 21.60 -12.57 1.17
N PHE A 17 20.58 -12.39 2.00
CA PHE A 17 19.79 -11.15 2.02
C PHE A 17 20.61 -9.91 2.34
N GLU A 18 21.54 -9.97 3.30
CA GLU A 18 22.48 -8.88 3.55
C GLU A 18 23.30 -8.52 2.30
N THR A 19 23.87 -9.54 1.62
CA THR A 19 24.67 -9.30 0.41
C THR A 19 23.84 -8.75 -0.76
N LEU A 20 22.59 -9.16 -0.90
CA LEU A 20 21.69 -8.66 -1.96
C LEU A 20 21.28 -7.22 -1.67
N GLN A 21 20.92 -6.89 -0.43
CA GLN A 21 20.51 -5.54 -0.04
C GLN A 21 21.62 -4.50 -0.26
N ASP A 22 22.89 -4.83 0.01
CA ASP A 22 24.00 -3.94 -0.30
C ASP A 22 24.33 -3.87 -1.80
N ARG A 23 24.50 -5.03 -2.46
CA ARG A 23 24.98 -5.08 -3.85
C ARG A 23 23.95 -4.60 -4.87
N TRP A 24 22.66 -4.85 -4.65
CA TRP A 24 21.62 -4.49 -5.62
C TRP A 24 21.42 -2.99 -5.68
N VAL A 25 21.48 -2.30 -4.54
CA VAL A 25 21.44 -0.84 -4.48
C VAL A 25 22.60 -0.24 -5.28
N LYS A 26 23.82 -0.77 -5.13
CA LYS A 26 24.99 -0.35 -5.92
C LYS A 26 24.80 -0.58 -7.41
N LYS A 27 24.25 -1.73 -7.81
CA LYS A 27 23.97 -2.06 -9.22
C LYS A 27 22.89 -1.17 -9.85
N LEU A 28 21.88 -0.77 -9.08
CA LEU A 28 20.86 0.20 -9.53
C LEU A 28 21.48 1.58 -9.73
N ARG A 29 22.31 2.03 -8.78
CA ARG A 29 23.02 3.32 -8.86
C ARG A 29 23.97 3.39 -10.04
N LEU A 30 24.72 2.33 -10.33
CA LEU A 30 25.63 2.26 -11.49
C LEU A 30 24.90 2.39 -12.84
N ARG A 31 23.60 2.09 -12.89
CA ARG A 31 22.77 2.27 -14.09
C ARG A 31 21.96 3.56 -14.07
N HIS A 32 22.18 4.44 -13.09
CA HIS A 32 21.44 5.68 -12.91
C HIS A 32 19.90 5.51 -12.85
N ILE A 33 19.44 4.35 -12.38
CA ILE A 33 18.01 4.07 -12.25
C ILE A 33 17.45 4.87 -11.08
N SER A 34 16.40 5.63 -11.34
CA SER A 34 15.74 6.51 -10.35
C SER A 34 14.23 6.28 -10.25
N SER A 35 13.66 5.44 -11.12
CA SER A 35 12.25 5.04 -11.09
C SER A 35 12.07 3.62 -10.54
N ILE A 36 10.94 3.41 -9.83
CA ILE A 36 10.51 2.07 -9.36
C ILE A 36 10.25 1.14 -10.56
N GLU A 37 9.72 1.67 -11.65
CA GLU A 37 9.36 0.90 -12.84
C GLU A 37 10.61 0.34 -13.54
N GLU A 38 11.61 1.21 -13.76
CA GLU A 38 12.92 0.84 -14.28
C GLU A 38 13.64 -0.16 -13.37
N ALA A 39 13.54 0.05 -12.04
CA ALA A 39 14.11 -0.87 -11.06
C ALA A 39 13.48 -2.25 -11.16
N ASN A 40 12.14 -2.35 -11.24
CA ASN A 40 11.43 -3.62 -11.37
C ASN A 40 11.83 -4.40 -12.64
N PHE A 41 12.00 -3.69 -13.75
CA PHE A 41 12.48 -4.30 -14.99
C PHE A 41 13.91 -4.84 -14.81
N TYR A 42 14.82 -4.03 -14.26
CA TYR A 42 16.21 -4.42 -14.09
C TYR A 42 16.42 -5.53 -13.05
N ILE A 43 15.63 -5.56 -11.98
CA ILE A 43 15.71 -6.60 -10.94
C ILE A 43 15.52 -7.99 -11.56
N SER A 44 14.63 -8.13 -12.54
CA SER A 44 14.39 -9.41 -13.24
C SER A 44 15.65 -9.89 -13.97
N GLU A 45 16.32 -9.00 -14.71
CA GLU A 45 17.62 -9.29 -15.37
C GLU A 45 18.70 -9.62 -14.33
N LEU A 46 18.72 -8.88 -13.22
CA LEU A 46 19.72 -9.00 -12.17
C LEU A 46 19.62 -10.34 -11.43
N ILE A 47 18.42 -10.83 -11.15
CA ILE A 47 18.17 -12.15 -10.57
C ILE A 47 18.71 -13.25 -11.48
N VAL A 48 18.46 -13.18 -12.79
CA VAL A 48 18.96 -14.17 -13.76
C VAL A 48 20.50 -14.20 -13.74
N LYS A 49 21.15 -13.02 -13.77
CA LYS A 49 22.62 -12.93 -13.68
C LYS A 49 23.16 -13.45 -12.34
N HIS A 50 22.48 -13.13 -11.24
CA HIS A 50 22.86 -13.61 -9.91
C HIS A 50 22.77 -15.13 -9.81
N ASN A 51 21.65 -15.71 -10.24
CA ASN A 51 21.43 -17.16 -10.23
C ASN A 51 22.40 -17.89 -11.16
N LYS A 52 22.84 -17.28 -12.26
CA LYS A 52 23.90 -17.85 -13.12
C LYS A 52 25.25 -17.94 -12.40
N GLN A 53 25.57 -16.97 -11.54
CA GLN A 53 26.86 -16.91 -10.84
C GLN A 53 26.88 -17.70 -9.53
N PHE A 54 25.77 -17.66 -8.77
CA PHE A 54 25.72 -18.16 -7.39
C PHE A 54 24.63 -19.21 -7.17
N GLY A 55 23.78 -19.46 -8.17
CA GLY A 55 22.71 -20.45 -8.07
C GLY A 55 23.28 -21.87 -7.95
N LYS A 56 22.78 -22.62 -6.97
CA LYS A 56 23.11 -24.03 -6.80
C LYS A 56 21.97 -24.87 -7.35
N ARG A 57 22.30 -25.93 -8.11
CA ARG A 57 21.29 -26.89 -8.56
C ARG A 57 20.65 -27.59 -7.36
N PRO A 58 19.34 -27.86 -7.41
CA PRO A 58 18.68 -28.63 -6.36
C PRO A 58 19.27 -30.05 -6.33
N PHE A 59 19.16 -30.71 -5.17
CA PHE A 59 19.61 -32.10 -5.03
C PHE A 59 18.70 -33.08 -5.79
N CYS A 60 17.42 -32.72 -5.92
CA CYS A 60 16.41 -33.46 -6.66
C CYS A 60 15.68 -32.48 -7.57
N ASP A 61 15.58 -32.80 -8.86
CA ASP A 61 14.96 -31.94 -9.87
C ASP A 61 13.43 -32.06 -9.90
N GLU A 62 12.84 -32.93 -9.06
CA GLU A 62 11.40 -33.08 -8.95
C GLU A 62 10.74 -31.85 -8.33
N ASN A 63 9.84 -31.22 -9.09
CA ASN A 63 9.01 -30.15 -8.58
C ASN A 63 7.87 -30.71 -7.72
N LYS A 64 8.00 -30.58 -6.40
CA LYS A 64 6.97 -31.00 -5.41
C LYS A 64 6.06 -29.85 -4.97
N HIS A 65 6.14 -28.68 -5.61
CA HIS A 65 5.29 -27.55 -5.28
C HIS A 65 3.85 -27.79 -5.74
N ARG A 66 2.89 -27.46 -4.87
CA ARG A 66 1.47 -27.43 -5.23
C ARG A 66 1.13 -26.08 -5.87
N SER A 67 0.36 -26.10 -6.94
CA SER A 67 -0.21 -24.88 -7.51
C SER A 67 -1.12 -24.19 -6.49
N LEU A 68 -0.95 -22.87 -6.37
CA LEU A 68 -1.71 -22.04 -5.44
C LEU A 68 -3.14 -21.87 -5.96
N ALA A 69 -4.15 -22.20 -5.15
CA ALA A 69 -5.54 -21.98 -5.53
C ALA A 69 -5.93 -20.50 -5.30
N SER A 70 -6.73 -19.92 -6.18
CA SER A 70 -7.19 -18.53 -6.04
C SER A 70 -7.96 -18.29 -4.74
N SER A 71 -8.66 -19.30 -4.23
CA SER A 71 -9.34 -19.26 -2.93
C SER A 71 -8.38 -19.04 -1.77
N GLU A 72 -7.13 -19.52 -1.85
CA GLU A 72 -6.15 -19.38 -0.77
C GLU A 72 -5.55 -17.97 -0.74
N ILE A 73 -5.30 -17.37 -1.91
CA ILE A 73 -4.83 -15.98 -2.03
C ILE A 73 -5.88 -15.02 -1.46
N ALA A 74 -7.16 -15.33 -1.62
CA ALA A 74 -8.24 -14.52 -1.07
C ALA A 74 -8.15 -14.35 0.46
N HIS A 75 -7.50 -15.26 1.17
CA HIS A 75 -7.32 -15.15 2.63
C HIS A 75 -6.18 -14.19 3.02
N ILE A 76 -5.32 -13.80 2.07
CA ILE A 76 -4.23 -12.85 2.31
C ILE A 76 -4.80 -11.43 2.18
N ALA A 77 -5.04 -10.80 3.32
CA ALA A 77 -5.50 -9.42 3.38
C ALA A 77 -4.82 -8.67 4.53
N PHE A 78 -4.68 -7.35 4.37
CA PHE A 78 -4.37 -6.46 5.47
C PHE A 78 -5.67 -6.14 6.19
N GLN A 79 -5.73 -6.47 7.49
CA GLN A 79 -6.86 -6.14 8.35
C GLN A 79 -6.44 -5.08 9.36
N GLU A 80 -7.21 -4.00 9.44
CA GLU A 80 -6.99 -2.91 10.38
C GLU A 80 -8.31 -2.53 11.07
N LYS A 81 -8.28 -2.35 12.39
CA LYS A 81 -9.44 -1.91 13.15
C LYS A 81 -9.54 -0.40 13.17
N ARG A 82 -10.72 0.15 12.87
CA ARG A 82 -11.01 1.58 12.99
C ARG A 82 -12.32 1.82 13.73
N LYS A 83 -12.39 2.95 14.42
CA LYS A 83 -13.62 3.41 15.09
C LYS A 83 -14.41 4.32 14.17
N LEU A 84 -15.72 4.12 14.11
CA LEU A 84 -16.63 5.02 13.40
C LEU A 84 -16.85 6.31 14.16
N SER A 85 -17.01 7.41 13.44
CA SER A 85 -17.45 8.67 14.03
C SER A 85 -18.93 8.63 14.42
N LYS A 86 -19.40 9.68 15.12
CA LYS A 86 -20.83 9.91 15.37
C LYS A 86 -21.67 9.96 14.09
N ASN A 87 -21.08 10.34 12.97
CA ASN A 87 -21.72 10.45 11.66
C ASN A 87 -21.49 9.23 10.77
N LEU A 88 -21.01 8.11 11.34
CA LEU A 88 -20.68 6.87 10.63
C LEU A 88 -19.64 7.06 9.52
N THR A 89 -18.71 7.98 9.75
CA THR A 89 -17.58 8.21 8.87
C THR A 89 -16.30 7.65 9.47
N LEU A 90 -15.40 7.16 8.62
CA LEU A 90 -14.03 6.80 8.98
C LEU A 90 -13.08 7.23 7.87
N GLN A 91 -11.82 7.46 8.21
CA GLN A 91 -10.78 7.82 7.23
C GLN A 91 -9.79 6.66 7.10
N TYR A 92 -9.50 6.26 5.87
CA TYR A 92 -8.51 5.23 5.55
C TYR A 92 -7.78 5.59 4.26
N GLN A 93 -6.44 5.57 4.29
CA GLN A 93 -5.58 5.94 3.14
C GLN A 93 -6.00 7.25 2.47
N HIS A 94 -6.24 8.30 3.27
CA HIS A 94 -6.69 9.62 2.82
C HIS A 94 -8.08 9.68 2.15
N VAL A 95 -8.83 8.57 2.14
CA VAL A 95 -10.21 8.54 1.66
C VAL A 95 -11.16 8.50 2.85
N LEU A 96 -12.21 9.32 2.81
CA LEU A 96 -13.26 9.32 3.82
C LEU A 96 -14.37 8.35 3.39
N TYR A 97 -14.65 7.35 4.20
CA TYR A 97 -15.69 6.36 3.97
C TYR A 97 -16.87 6.68 4.88
N GLN A 98 -18.06 6.88 4.30
CA GLN A 98 -19.31 7.03 5.03
C GLN A 98 -20.14 5.77 4.89
N ILE A 99 -20.48 5.14 6.02
CA ILE A 99 -21.22 3.89 6.03
C ILE A 99 -22.71 4.15 5.83
N LYS A 100 -23.31 3.40 4.91
CA LYS A 100 -24.76 3.36 4.68
C LYS A 100 -25.35 2.18 5.43
N THR A 101 -26.10 2.45 6.50
CA THR A 101 -26.85 1.42 7.22
C THR A 101 -28.26 1.87 7.58
N CYS A 102 -29.17 0.91 7.71
CA CYS A 102 -30.53 1.15 8.21
C CYS A 102 -30.58 1.40 9.73
N LEU A 103 -29.50 1.07 10.46
CA LEU A 103 -29.44 1.13 11.93
C LEU A 103 -28.28 2.03 12.39
N PRO A 104 -28.34 3.34 12.12
CA PRO A 104 -27.20 4.23 12.31
C PRO A 104 -26.80 4.40 13.78
N ASN A 105 -27.76 4.41 14.71
CA ASN A 105 -27.49 4.67 16.12
C ASN A 105 -26.66 3.56 16.81
N ARG A 106 -26.80 2.31 16.36
CA ARG A 106 -26.07 1.16 16.93
C ARG A 106 -24.59 1.15 16.55
N MET A 107 -24.24 1.85 15.48
CA MET A 107 -22.89 1.81 14.89
C MET A 107 -22.06 3.07 15.16
N ARG A 108 -22.63 4.06 15.85
CA ARG A 108 -21.87 5.24 16.28
C ARG A 108 -20.78 4.80 17.25
N ASN A 109 -19.54 5.21 17.00
CA ASN A 109 -18.36 4.84 17.81
C ASN A 109 -18.04 3.35 17.85
N ALA A 110 -18.68 2.54 17.00
CA ALA A 110 -18.38 1.12 16.91
C ALA A 110 -17.03 0.87 16.22
N GLU A 111 -16.34 -0.19 16.64
CA GLU A 111 -15.15 -0.69 15.97
C GLU A 111 -15.56 -1.52 14.75
N VAL A 112 -14.94 -1.22 13.61
CA VAL A 112 -15.11 -1.93 12.34
C VAL A 112 -13.77 -2.41 11.83
N ASP A 113 -13.80 -3.52 11.10
CA ASP A 113 -12.64 -4.11 10.45
C ASP A 113 -12.55 -3.62 9.00
N ILE A 114 -11.41 -3.05 8.64
CA ILE A 114 -11.07 -2.65 7.29
C ILE A 114 -10.19 -3.74 6.70
N ILE A 115 -10.66 -4.38 5.64
CA ILE A 115 -9.98 -5.48 4.95
C ILE A 115 -9.53 -4.98 3.58
N ARG A 116 -8.22 -4.93 3.37
CA ARG A 116 -7.59 -4.55 2.10
C ARG A 116 -6.85 -5.75 1.51
N ARG A 117 -7.35 -6.22 0.37
CA ARG A 117 -6.67 -7.24 -0.45
C ARG A 117 -5.88 -6.58 -1.57
N TYR A 118 -4.88 -7.29 -2.08
CA TYR A 118 -4.08 -6.79 -3.21
C TYR A 118 -4.96 -6.68 -4.46
N LYS A 119 -4.99 -5.50 -5.09
CA LYS A 119 -5.78 -5.18 -6.30
C LYS A 119 -7.31 -5.29 -6.17
N GLU A 120 -7.86 -5.44 -4.97
CA GLU A 120 -9.31 -5.42 -4.73
C GLU A 120 -9.74 -4.12 -4.02
N PRO A 121 -11.01 -3.70 -4.15
CA PRO A 121 -11.55 -2.59 -3.36
C PRO A 121 -11.55 -2.93 -1.87
N VAL A 122 -11.43 -1.88 -1.05
CA VAL A 122 -11.47 -1.99 0.42
C VAL A 122 -12.84 -2.54 0.85
N ARG A 123 -12.84 -3.52 1.75
CA ARG A 123 -14.07 -4.04 2.38
C ARG A 123 -14.11 -3.57 3.82
N ILE A 124 -15.29 -3.12 4.26
CA ILE A 124 -15.52 -2.74 5.65
C ILE A 124 -16.51 -3.73 6.23
N GLU A 125 -16.14 -4.34 7.35
CA GLU A 125 -16.95 -5.35 8.03
C GLU A 125 -17.22 -4.96 9.48
N TYR A 126 -18.41 -5.29 9.95
CA TYR A 126 -18.81 -5.13 11.34
C TYR A 126 -19.43 -6.43 11.82
N LEU A 127 -18.83 -7.04 12.85
CA LEU A 127 -19.25 -8.35 13.39
C LEU A 127 -19.35 -9.43 12.29
N GLY A 128 -18.41 -9.42 11.34
CA GLY A 128 -18.38 -10.35 10.19
C GLY A 128 -19.42 -10.08 9.10
N LYS A 129 -20.16 -8.96 9.18
CA LYS A 129 -21.10 -8.54 8.13
C LYS A 129 -20.49 -7.40 7.30
N LYS A 130 -20.52 -7.57 5.98
CA LYS A 130 -20.10 -6.53 5.02
C LYS A 130 -21.02 -5.32 5.12
N LEU A 131 -20.42 -4.13 5.17
CA LEU A 131 -21.11 -2.85 5.17
C LEU A 131 -21.00 -2.17 3.82
N GLU A 132 -22.09 -1.54 3.41
CA GLU A 132 -22.09 -0.63 2.27
C GLU A 132 -21.54 0.73 2.69
N TYR A 133 -20.78 1.37 1.81
CA TYR A 133 -20.19 2.67 2.06
C TYR A 133 -20.21 3.55 0.81
N THR A 134 -20.20 4.86 1.04
CA THR A 134 -19.89 5.86 0.02
C THR A 134 -18.52 6.45 0.33
N THR A 135 -17.69 6.62 -0.69
CA THR A 135 -16.40 7.32 -0.57
C THR A 135 -16.55 8.79 -0.89
N TRP A 136 -16.05 9.63 0.00
CA TRP A 136 -15.82 11.04 -0.25
C TRP A 136 -14.33 11.21 -0.51
N VAL A 137 -14.00 11.60 -1.73
CA VAL A 137 -12.63 11.96 -2.11
C VAL A 137 -12.51 13.47 -1.93
N ASP A 138 -12.34 13.90 -0.68
CA ASP A 138 -11.97 15.28 -0.38
C ASP A 138 -10.46 15.43 -0.56
N SER A 139 -10.00 15.34 -1.81
CA SER A 139 -8.86 16.12 -2.27
C SER A 139 -8.72 15.96 -3.80
N PRO A 140 -8.48 17.05 -4.54
CA PRO A 140 -7.77 16.95 -5.81
C PRO A 140 -6.49 16.14 -5.58
N PRO A 141 -5.99 15.39 -6.59
CA PRO A 141 -4.65 14.86 -6.50
C PRO A 141 -3.77 16.04 -6.09
N TRP A 142 -3.00 15.88 -5.01
CA TRP A 142 -1.92 16.81 -4.71
C TRP A 142 -0.94 16.65 -5.85
N GLY A 143 -1.22 17.29 -6.99
CA GLY A 143 -0.20 17.68 -7.92
C GLY A 143 0.82 18.46 -7.11
N ALA A 144 2.09 18.29 -7.45
CA ALA A 144 3.13 19.16 -6.92
C ALA A 144 2.59 20.60 -6.90
N PRO A 145 2.77 21.36 -5.80
CA PRO A 145 2.34 22.74 -5.77
C PRO A 145 2.86 23.39 -7.06
N ALA A 146 1.97 24.02 -7.83
CA ALA A 146 2.39 24.72 -9.02
C ALA A 146 3.56 25.63 -8.63
N VAL A 147 4.70 25.49 -9.30
CA VAL A 147 5.84 26.39 -9.08
C VAL A 147 5.39 27.74 -9.62
N LEU A 148 4.82 28.56 -8.73
CA LEU A 148 4.30 29.88 -9.04
C LEU A 148 5.41 30.90 -8.83
N ASP A 149 5.53 31.83 -9.78
CA ASP A 149 6.40 32.99 -9.62
C ASP A 149 5.86 33.94 -8.53
N HIS A 150 6.73 34.75 -7.93
CA HIS A 150 6.41 35.67 -6.84
C HIS A 150 5.21 36.57 -7.16
N LYS A 151 5.10 37.05 -8.41
CA LYS A 151 3.96 37.86 -8.88
C LYS A 151 2.63 37.11 -8.87
N GLN A 152 2.64 35.81 -9.17
CA GLN A 152 1.45 34.97 -9.15
C GLN A 152 0.98 34.68 -7.71
N VAL A 153 1.94 34.54 -6.78
CA VAL A 153 1.64 34.39 -5.34
C VAL A 153 1.00 35.66 -4.79
N GLU A 154 1.51 36.85 -5.13
CA GLU A 154 0.92 38.13 -4.72
C GLU A 154 -0.51 38.30 -5.24
N ALA A 155 -0.76 37.99 -6.52
CA ALA A 155 -2.10 38.06 -7.10
C ALA A 155 -3.12 37.14 -6.40
N MET A 156 -2.72 35.90 -6.05
CA MET A 156 -3.58 34.96 -5.33
C MET A 156 -3.89 35.43 -3.90
N THR A 157 -2.93 36.05 -3.20
CA THR A 157 -3.14 36.55 -1.83
C THR A 157 -4.03 37.79 -1.79
N LEU A 158 -3.89 38.70 -2.76
CA LEU A 158 -4.78 39.86 -2.96
C LEU A 158 -6.23 39.41 -3.22
N THR A 159 -6.41 38.42 -4.09
CA THR A 159 -7.74 37.87 -4.42
C THR A 159 -8.42 37.25 -3.19
N ARG A 160 -7.66 36.53 -2.34
CA ARG A 160 -8.18 35.97 -1.08
C ARG A 160 -8.55 37.03 -0.06
N ARG A 161 -7.74 38.10 0.09
CA ARG A 161 -8.04 39.23 0.98
C ARG A 161 -9.35 39.92 0.59
N ASN A 162 -9.54 40.20 -0.70
CA ASN A 162 -10.74 40.86 -1.20
C ASN A 162 -12.00 40.00 -1.03
N LYS A 163 -11.87 38.67 -1.23
CA LYS A 163 -12.97 37.73 -1.02
C LYS A 163 -13.37 37.60 0.46
N LYS A 164 -12.41 37.68 1.38
CA LYS A 164 -12.68 37.69 2.83
C LYS A 164 -13.36 39.00 3.27
N ALA A 165 -12.90 40.13 2.75
CA ALA A 165 -13.51 41.45 3.01
C ALA A 165 -14.95 41.56 2.50
N SER A 166 -15.32 40.87 1.41
CA SER A 166 -16.69 40.87 0.87
C SER A 166 -17.63 39.85 1.54
N LEU A 167 -17.08 38.89 2.30
CA LEU A 167 -17.84 37.96 3.14
C LEU A 167 -18.16 38.53 4.52
N GLU A 168 -17.43 39.54 4.98
CA GLU A 168 -17.60 40.20 6.30
C GLU A 168 -18.58 41.40 6.26
N ILE A 169 -19.18 41.74 5.11
CA ILE A 169 -20.14 42.85 4.93
C ILE A 169 -21.58 42.34 4.70
N LYS A 170 -21.93 41.15 5.20
CA LYS A 170 -23.31 40.64 5.26
C LYS A 170 -23.60 40.08 6.64
#